data_AF-A0A2E4DLH4-F1
#
_entry.id   AF-A0A2E4DLH4-F1
#
_cell.length_a   1.000
_cell.length_b   1.000
_cell.length_c   1.000
_cell.angle_alpha   90.00
_cell.angle_beta   90.00
_cell.angle_gamma   90.00
#
_symmetry.space_group_name_H-M   'P 1'
#
loop_
_entity.id
_entity.type
_entity.pdbx_description
1 polymer ?
#
loop_
_entity_poly.entity_id
_entity_poly.type
_entity_poly.pdbx_seq_one_letter_code
_entity_poly.pdbx_strand_id
1 'polypeptide(L)'
;MAKKYEFSEIGLLPALGDNVAIATKVVEVEAEIHYNDQTFSISHTILEGHRFAVDSIPIGQHLLSWGLPFGTAIEQINPGDYVSNKKMLESLSIRNLDSELPDNPNFSNDIPRYELDPANFQPGTQVSIYDTDHLFEGYKRSGNRGVGTR
;
A
#
# COMPACT_ATOMS: atom_id res chain seq x y z
N MET A 1 -9.53 -23.77 15.30
CA MET A 1 -10.28 -23.51 14.04
C MET A 1 -9.75 -22.23 13.47
N ALA A 2 -9.38 -22.21 12.18
CA ALA A 2 -8.94 -20.98 11.51
C ALA A 2 -10.05 -19.92 11.56
N LYS A 3 -9.70 -18.68 11.88
CA LYS A 3 -10.64 -17.55 11.81
C LYS A 3 -10.98 -17.29 10.36
N LYS A 4 -12.23 -16.90 10.09
CA LYS A 4 -12.72 -16.54 8.77
C LYS A 4 -13.06 -15.06 8.73
N TYR A 5 -12.73 -14.38 7.65
CA TYR A 5 -13.02 -12.97 7.46
C TYR A 5 -13.53 -12.72 6.04
N GLU A 6 -14.49 -11.82 5.92
CA GLU A 6 -14.68 -11.08 4.67
C GLU A 6 -13.53 -10.08 4.51
N PHE A 7 -13.04 -9.89 3.28
CA PHE A 7 -11.92 -9.00 2.98
C PHE A 7 -12.07 -7.60 3.60
N SER A 8 -13.26 -7.02 3.56
CA SER A 8 -13.54 -5.68 4.10
C SER A 8 -13.33 -5.55 5.60
N GLU A 9 -13.25 -6.65 6.35
CA GLU A 9 -13.02 -6.64 7.80
C GLU A 9 -11.55 -6.48 8.19
N ILE A 10 -10.63 -6.80 7.27
CA ILE A 10 -9.19 -6.93 7.54
C ILE A 10 -8.31 -6.21 6.52
N GLY A 11 -8.83 -5.85 5.34
CA GLY A 11 -8.04 -5.40 4.21
C GLY A 11 -8.58 -4.15 3.54
N LEU A 12 -7.67 -3.33 3.03
CA LEU A 12 -7.96 -2.21 2.14
C LEU A 12 -7.22 -2.43 0.82
N LEU A 13 -7.96 -2.37 -0.29
CA LEU A 13 -7.38 -2.29 -1.63
C LEU A 13 -7.34 -0.81 -2.07
N PRO A 14 -6.15 -0.22 -2.28
CA PRO A 14 -6.06 1.23 -2.55
C PRO A 14 -6.71 1.67 -3.86
N ALA A 15 -6.56 0.89 -4.93
CA ALA A 15 -7.17 1.14 -6.23
C ALA A 15 -7.70 -0.16 -6.86
N LEU A 16 -8.68 -0.03 -7.75
CA LEU A 16 -9.14 -1.14 -8.57
C LEU A 16 -7.98 -1.64 -9.44
N GLY A 17 -7.73 -2.95 -9.41
CA GLY A 17 -6.64 -3.58 -10.15
C GLY A 17 -5.32 -3.69 -9.39
N ASP A 18 -5.23 -3.17 -8.16
CA ASP A 18 -4.13 -3.53 -7.27
C ASP A 18 -4.19 -5.03 -6.93
N ASN A 19 -3.03 -5.67 -6.85
CA ASN A 19 -2.90 -7.11 -6.57
C ASN A 19 -2.42 -7.41 -5.15
N VAL A 20 -2.20 -6.38 -4.34
CA VAL A 20 -1.85 -6.47 -2.93
C VAL A 20 -2.73 -5.53 -2.10
N ALA A 21 -3.18 -6.01 -0.94
CA ALA A 21 -3.98 -5.24 0.00
C ALA A 21 -3.15 -4.83 1.21
N ILE A 22 -3.60 -3.79 1.91
CA ILE A 22 -3.05 -3.34 3.20
C ILE A 22 -3.91 -3.91 4.32
N ALA A 23 -3.31 -4.60 5.28
CA ALA A 23 -4.00 -5.08 6.46
C ALA A 23 -4.40 -3.91 7.38
N THR A 24 -5.66 -3.84 7.80
CA THR A 24 -6.22 -2.79 8.67
C THR A 24 -6.14 -3.15 10.16
N LYS A 25 -5.72 -4.37 10.46
CA LYS A 25 -5.43 -4.92 11.80
C LYS A 25 -4.48 -6.11 11.63
N VAL A 26 -3.98 -6.65 12.74
CA VAL A 26 -3.21 -7.90 12.69
C VAL A 26 -4.11 -9.05 12.21
N VAL A 27 -3.63 -9.81 11.22
CA VAL A 27 -4.33 -10.98 10.67
C VAL A 27 -3.48 -12.22 10.93
N GLU A 28 -3.97 -13.13 11.75
CA GLU A 28 -3.25 -14.34 12.15
C GLU A 28 -3.04 -15.29 10.96
N VAL A 29 -1.91 -16.01 10.99
CA VAL A 29 -1.63 -17.12 10.05
C VAL A 29 -2.79 -18.12 10.01
N GLU A 30 -2.98 -18.74 8.84
CA GLU A 30 -4.08 -19.66 8.51
C GLU A 30 -5.48 -19.04 8.49
N ALA A 31 -5.64 -17.75 8.82
CA ALA A 31 -6.93 -17.08 8.65
C ALA A 31 -7.41 -17.19 7.20
N GLU A 32 -8.67 -17.54 7.02
CA GLU A 32 -9.31 -17.72 5.73
C GLU A 32 -10.01 -16.41 5.33
N ILE A 33 -9.65 -15.88 4.17
CA ILE A 33 -10.16 -14.62 3.64
C ILE A 33 -11.05 -14.92 2.45
N HIS A 34 -12.29 -14.43 2.50
CA HIS A 34 -13.18 -14.39 1.34
C HIS A 34 -13.05 -13.03 0.65
N TYR A 35 -12.73 -13.05 -0.65
CA TYR A 35 -12.52 -11.86 -1.45
C TYR A 35 -13.02 -12.11 -2.88
N ASN A 36 -14.01 -11.33 -3.33
CA ASN A 36 -14.71 -11.59 -4.59
C ASN A 36 -15.24 -13.03 -4.65
N ASP A 37 -14.92 -13.78 -5.72
CA ASP A 37 -15.33 -15.18 -5.90
C ASP A 37 -14.24 -16.19 -5.46
N GLN A 38 -13.24 -15.74 -4.69
CA GLN A 38 -12.13 -16.58 -4.22
C GLN A 38 -12.02 -16.61 -2.69
N THR A 39 -11.45 -17.71 -2.22
CA THR A 39 -11.09 -17.91 -0.82
C THR A 39 -9.63 -18.33 -0.76
N PHE A 40 -8.86 -17.70 0.12
CA PHE A 40 -7.45 -18.03 0.35
C PHE A 40 -7.09 -17.92 1.83
N SER A 41 -6.00 -18.56 2.21
CA SER A 41 -5.50 -18.56 3.58
C SER A 41 -4.24 -17.69 3.70
N ILE A 42 -4.12 -16.98 4.81
CA ILE A 42 -2.96 -16.18 5.14
C ILE A 42 -1.75 -17.07 5.46
N SER A 43 -0.63 -16.90 4.76
CA SER A 43 0.53 -17.79 4.92
C SER A 43 1.40 -17.49 6.14
N HIS A 44 1.38 -16.24 6.62
CA HIS A 44 2.09 -15.77 7.81
C HIS A 44 1.26 -14.67 8.48
N THR A 45 1.39 -14.49 9.80
CA THR A 45 0.68 -13.41 10.48
C THR A 45 1.03 -12.05 9.86
N ILE A 46 0.02 -11.36 9.30
CA ILE A 46 0.19 -10.05 8.68
C ILE A 46 0.03 -8.98 9.74
N LEU A 47 1.05 -8.14 9.91
CA LEU A 47 0.99 -7.01 10.83
C LEU A 47 0.08 -5.90 10.29
N GLU A 48 -0.55 -5.14 11.18
CA GLU A 48 -1.34 -3.96 10.79
C GLU A 48 -0.49 -2.98 9.97
N GLY A 49 -1.05 -2.48 8.86
CA GLY A 49 -0.38 -1.60 7.91
C GLY A 49 0.57 -2.31 6.92
N HIS A 50 0.83 -3.60 7.09
CA HIS A 50 1.60 -4.38 6.12
C HIS A 50 0.72 -4.93 4.99
N ARG A 51 1.37 -5.46 3.96
CA ARG A 51 0.70 -5.91 2.74
C ARG A 51 0.68 -7.43 2.60
N PHE A 52 -0.39 -7.92 2.00
CA PHE A 52 -0.53 -9.30 1.55
C PHE A 52 -1.12 -9.34 0.15
N ALA A 53 -0.82 -10.38 -0.62
CA ALA A 53 -1.33 -10.54 -1.97
C ALA A 53 -2.82 -10.94 -1.95
N VAL A 54 -3.61 -10.36 -2.83
CA VAL A 54 -5.01 -10.75 -3.05
C VAL A 54 -5.21 -11.48 -4.38
N ASP A 55 -4.20 -11.44 -5.25
CA ASP A 55 -4.14 -12.15 -6.52
C ASP A 55 -2.81 -12.89 -6.65
N SER A 56 -2.74 -13.84 -7.59
CA SER A 56 -1.49 -14.49 -7.95
C SER A 56 -0.58 -13.52 -8.71
N ILE A 57 0.68 -13.38 -8.27
CA ILE A 57 1.68 -12.49 -8.87
C ILE A 57 2.88 -13.36 -9.32
N PRO A 58 2.98 -13.66 -10.62
CA PRO A 58 4.11 -14.41 -11.17
C PRO A 58 5.44 -13.68 -11.01
N ILE A 59 6.53 -14.45 -11.00
CA ILE A 59 7.90 -13.93 -11.01
C ILE A 59 8.06 -12.90 -12.14
N GLY A 60 8.69 -11.76 -11.83
CA GLY A 60 8.92 -10.67 -12.77
C GLY A 60 7.71 -9.75 -12.99
N GLN A 61 6.55 -10.05 -12.42
CA GLN A 61 5.39 -9.16 -12.49
C GLN A 61 5.42 -8.10 -11.38
N HIS A 62 4.74 -6.99 -11.64
CA HIS A 62 4.68 -5.88 -10.71
C HIS A 62 3.69 -6.12 -9.58
N LEU A 63 4.11 -5.70 -8.38
CA LEU A 63 3.21 -5.50 -7.25
C LEU A 63 2.66 -4.08 -7.34
N LEU A 64 1.34 -3.95 -7.31
CA LEU A 64 0.61 -2.71 -7.57
C LEU A 64 -0.04 -2.17 -6.31
N SER A 65 0.11 -0.87 -6.07
CA SER A 65 -0.56 -0.14 -4.99
C SER A 65 -0.89 1.26 -5.52
N TRP A 66 -2.14 1.70 -5.35
CA TRP A 66 -2.68 2.91 -5.99
C TRP A 66 -2.55 2.89 -7.52
N GLY A 67 -2.66 1.71 -8.13
CA GLY A 67 -2.52 1.51 -9.58
C GLY A 67 -1.10 1.68 -10.10
N LEU A 68 -0.10 1.77 -9.21
CA LEU A 68 1.29 1.99 -9.57
C LEU A 68 2.19 0.86 -9.09
N PRO A 69 3.20 0.47 -9.89
CA PRO A 69 4.21 -0.49 -9.46
C PRO A 69 5.07 0.10 -8.35
N PHE A 70 5.20 -0.63 -7.24
CA PHE A 70 6.14 -0.30 -6.17
C PHE A 70 7.25 -1.35 -5.98
N GLY A 71 7.14 -2.47 -6.70
CA GLY A 71 8.12 -3.54 -6.67
C GLY A 71 7.84 -4.59 -7.73
N THR A 72 8.77 -5.52 -7.86
CA THR A 72 8.71 -6.63 -8.81
C THR A 72 8.88 -7.94 -8.07
N ALA A 73 8.00 -8.90 -8.33
CA ALA A 73 8.06 -10.23 -7.73
C ALA A 73 9.36 -10.93 -8.14
N ILE A 74 10.11 -11.44 -7.16
CA ILE A 74 11.32 -12.25 -7.40
C ILE A 74 11.06 -13.74 -7.17
N GLU A 75 9.91 -14.07 -6.59
CA GLU A 75 9.36 -15.41 -6.42
C GLU A 75 7.87 -15.40 -6.80
N GLN A 76 7.25 -16.57 -6.95
CA GLN A 76 5.81 -16.68 -7.13
C GLN A 76 5.11 -16.24 -5.84
N ILE A 77 4.22 -15.25 -5.93
CA ILE A 77 3.41 -14.79 -4.79
C ILE A 77 1.97 -15.24 -5.02
N ASN A 78 1.40 -15.97 -4.07
CA ASN A 78 0.03 -16.47 -4.14
C ASN A 78 -0.90 -15.61 -3.28
N PRO A 79 -2.22 -15.61 -3.54
CA PRO A 79 -3.18 -14.96 -2.66
C PRO A 79 -3.01 -15.40 -1.21
N GLY A 80 -2.96 -14.45 -0.29
CA GLY A 80 -2.72 -14.66 1.14
C GLY A 80 -1.25 -14.59 1.56
N ASP A 81 -0.31 -14.51 0.62
CA ASP A 81 1.10 -14.37 0.96
C ASP A 81 1.45 -13.00 1.53
N TYR A 82 2.26 -13.00 2.60
CA TYR A 82 2.86 -11.78 3.13
C TYR A 82 3.86 -11.23 2.12
N VAL A 83 3.59 -10.03 1.61
CA VAL A 83 4.48 -9.33 0.68
C VAL A 83 5.66 -8.74 1.45
N SER A 84 6.87 -9.24 1.19
CA SER A 84 8.08 -8.91 1.95
C SER A 84 9.27 -8.61 1.03
N ASN A 85 9.99 -7.52 1.33
CA ASN A 85 11.26 -7.21 0.69
C ASN A 85 12.40 -7.38 1.69
N LYS A 86 13.63 -7.45 1.18
CA LYS A 86 14.83 -7.66 1.99
C LYS A 86 14.97 -6.67 3.15
N LYS A 87 14.78 -5.38 2.86
CA LYS A 87 14.93 -4.30 3.84
C LYS A 87 13.88 -4.40 4.97
N MET A 88 12.64 -4.78 4.65
CA MET A 88 11.58 -4.98 5.62
C MET A 88 11.94 -6.13 6.57
N LEU A 89 12.33 -7.29 6.02
CA LEU A 89 12.70 -8.46 6.82
C LEU A 89 13.89 -8.15 7.74
N GLU A 90 14.94 -7.51 7.23
CA GLU A 90 16.11 -7.08 8.04
C GLU A 90 15.72 -6.09 9.15
N SER A 91 14.78 -5.17 8.89
CA SER A 91 14.35 -4.16 9.87
C SER A 91 13.45 -4.73 10.96
N LEU A 92 12.74 -5.82 10.66
CA LEU A 92 11.82 -6.47 11.58
C LEU A 92 12.49 -7.61 12.36
N SER A 93 13.49 -8.29 11.80
CA SER A 93 14.17 -9.42 12.44
C SER A 93 14.91 -9.05 13.74
N ILE A 94 15.30 -7.77 13.89
CA ILE A 94 15.92 -7.26 15.11
C ILE A 94 14.91 -6.82 16.17
N ARG A 95 13.60 -6.96 15.90
CA ARG A 95 12.52 -6.59 16.82
C ARG A 95 11.97 -7.83 17.51
N ASN A 96 11.47 -7.67 18.74
CA ASN A 96 10.78 -8.74 19.45
C ASN A 96 9.33 -8.83 18.96
N LEU A 97 9.08 -9.69 17.96
CA LEU A 97 7.76 -9.93 17.39
C LEU A 97 7.19 -11.23 17.95
N ASP A 98 5.88 -11.25 18.21
CA ASP A 98 5.15 -12.42 18.68
C ASP A 98 4.82 -13.42 17.55
N SER A 99 5.21 -13.10 16.31
CA SER A 99 4.91 -13.88 15.11
C SER A 99 6.14 -14.08 14.22
N GLU A 100 6.18 -15.22 13.55
CA GLU A 100 7.20 -15.53 12.56
C GLU A 100 7.01 -14.66 11.30
N LEU A 101 8.14 -14.26 10.71
CA LEU A 101 8.19 -13.56 9.44
C LEU A 101 8.55 -14.55 8.33
N PRO A 102 8.22 -14.25 7.06
CA PRO A 102 8.76 -15.00 5.94
C PRO A 102 10.30 -15.04 5.98
N ASP A 103 10.88 -16.21 5.75
CA ASP A 103 12.34 -16.40 5.77
C ASP A 103 13.06 -15.63 4.65
N ASN A 104 12.41 -15.55 3.48
CA ASN A 104 12.98 -14.96 2.28
C ASN A 104 12.08 -13.82 1.76
N PRO A 105 12.68 -12.77 1.16
CA PRO A 105 11.92 -11.75 0.47
C PRO A 105 11.31 -12.31 -0.81
N ASN A 106 10.07 -11.93 -1.13
CA ASN A 106 9.38 -12.35 -2.34
C ASN A 106 9.23 -11.25 -3.39
N PHE A 107 9.63 -10.01 -3.08
CA PHE A 107 9.74 -8.92 -4.06
C PHE A 107 10.98 -8.03 -3.87
N SER A 108 11.40 -7.40 -4.96
CA SER A 108 12.43 -6.36 -4.98
C SER A 108 11.82 -4.96 -5.12
N ASN A 109 12.44 -3.96 -4.49
CA ASN A 109 12.03 -2.55 -4.61
C ASN A 109 12.52 -1.98 -5.93
N ASP A 110 11.86 -2.36 -7.02
CA ASP A 110 12.05 -1.75 -8.32
C ASP A 110 10.83 -0.86 -8.62
N ILE A 111 11.09 0.44 -8.77
CA ILE A 111 10.07 1.42 -9.14
C ILE A 111 10.46 1.89 -10.54
N PRO A 112 9.72 1.49 -11.59
CA PRO A 112 9.94 1.96 -12.93
C PRO A 112 10.01 3.48 -12.95
N ARG A 113 10.97 4.03 -13.69
CA ARG A 113 11.04 5.48 -13.87
C ARG A 113 9.74 5.94 -14.53
N TYR A 114 9.06 6.88 -13.89
CA TYR A 114 7.91 7.52 -14.52
C TYR A 114 8.38 8.32 -15.74
N GLU A 115 7.81 8.01 -16.90
CA GLU A 115 7.97 8.78 -18.12
C GLU A 115 6.65 9.47 -18.44
N LEU A 116 6.67 10.81 -18.44
CA LEU A 116 5.50 11.59 -18.81
C LEU A 116 5.23 11.38 -20.31
N ASP A 117 4.08 10.79 -20.64
CA ASP A 117 3.58 10.74 -22.01
C ASP A 117 2.91 12.09 -22.36
N PRO A 118 3.54 12.95 -23.18
CA PRO A 118 2.97 14.25 -23.50
C PRO A 118 1.72 14.15 -24.37
N ALA A 119 1.53 13.04 -25.10
CA ALA A 119 0.37 12.83 -25.97
C ALA A 119 -0.88 12.43 -25.19
N ASN A 120 -0.71 11.74 -24.06
CA ASN A 120 -1.80 11.31 -23.19
C ASN A 120 -1.93 12.14 -21.90
N PHE A 121 -1.04 13.12 -21.69
CA PHE A 121 -1.11 13.99 -20.52
C PHE A 121 -2.40 14.83 -20.53
N GLN A 122 -3.22 14.64 -19.50
CA GLN A 122 -4.42 15.44 -19.26
C GLN A 122 -4.13 16.37 -18.08
N PRO A 123 -3.90 17.68 -18.30
CA PRO A 123 -3.77 18.62 -17.20
C PRO A 123 -5.08 18.66 -16.40
N GLY A 124 -4.95 18.68 -15.08
CA GLY A 124 -6.09 18.94 -14.21
C GLY A 124 -6.72 20.30 -14.54
N THR A 125 -8.04 20.41 -14.37
CA THR A 125 -8.71 21.71 -14.45
C THR A 125 -8.33 22.52 -13.22
N GLN A 126 -7.77 23.71 -13.43
CA GLN A 126 -7.52 24.65 -12.35
C GLN A 126 -8.85 24.95 -11.66
N VAL A 127 -8.93 24.67 -10.36
CA VAL A 127 -10.12 25.00 -9.57
C VAL A 127 -10.35 26.50 -9.59
N SER A 128 -11.60 26.90 -9.72
CA SER A 128 -12.01 28.30 -9.61
C SER A 128 -11.56 28.86 -8.27
N ILE A 129 -11.14 30.12 -8.28
CA ILE A 129 -11.01 30.88 -7.05
C ILE A 129 -12.39 30.87 -6.37
N TYR A 130 -12.42 30.65 -5.06
CA TYR A 130 -13.67 30.68 -4.29
C TYR A 130 -14.42 32.00 -4.54
N ASP A 131 -15.74 31.93 -4.64
CA ASP A 131 -16.59 33.12 -4.83
C ASP A 131 -16.49 34.12 -3.66
N THR A 132 -16.05 33.63 -2.50
CA THR A 132 -15.87 34.42 -1.28
C THR A 132 -14.44 34.34 -0.77
N ASP A 133 -13.90 35.48 -0.35
CA ASP A 133 -12.61 35.54 0.31
C ASP A 133 -12.64 34.78 1.64
N HIS A 134 -11.90 33.67 1.71
CA HIS A 134 -11.64 32.98 2.98
C HIS A 134 -10.47 33.65 3.68
N LEU A 135 -10.77 34.32 4.81
CA LEU A 135 -9.78 35.03 5.62
C LEU A 135 -9.30 34.16 6.79
N PHE A 136 -8.08 34.44 7.27
CA PHE A 136 -7.57 33.89 8.52
C PHE A 136 -6.83 34.99 9.31
N GLU A 137 -6.84 34.90 10.63
CA GLU A 137 -6.08 35.79 11.51
C GLU A 137 -4.58 35.50 11.39
N GLY A 138 -3.78 36.52 11.10
CA GLY A 138 -2.35 36.34 10.88
C GLY A 138 -1.49 37.57 11.13
N TYR A 139 -0.20 37.35 11.28
CA TYR A 139 0.78 38.38 11.58
C TYR A 139 1.37 38.95 10.30
N LYS A 140 1.06 40.22 10.00
CA LYS A 140 1.60 40.94 8.84
C LYS A 140 3.11 41.12 9.00
N ARG A 141 3.89 40.63 8.03
CA ARG A 141 5.35 40.71 8.06
C ARG A 141 5.83 41.98 7.34
N SER A 142 6.86 42.63 7.88
CA SER A 142 7.50 43.78 7.25
C SER A 142 8.14 43.41 5.90
N GLY A 143 8.19 44.38 4.98
CA GLY A 143 8.86 44.24 3.69
C GLY A 143 8.09 43.40 2.65
N ASN A 144 6.75 43.42 2.68
CA ASN A 144 5.90 42.69 1.73
C ASN A 144 6.10 41.15 1.71
N ARG A 145 6.53 40.58 2.83
CA ARG A 145 6.79 39.12 2.98
C ARG A 145 5.54 38.31 3.31
N GLY A 146 4.35 38.84 3.01
CA GLY A 146 3.07 38.21 3.29
C GLY A 146 2.66 38.19 4.77
N VAL A 147 1.74 37.27 5.09
CA VAL A 147 1.12 37.10 6.41
C VAL A 147 1.45 35.70 6.94
N GLY A 148 1.96 35.62 8.16
CA GLY A 148 2.30 34.35 8.82
C GLY A 148 1.26 33.91 9.85
N THR A 149 1.22 32.61 10.13
CA THR A 149 0.39 32.02 11.22
C THR A 149 1.10 32.01 12.58
N ARG A 150 2.36 32.46 12.61
CA ARG A 150 3.22 32.65 13.78
C ARG A 150 4.30 33.70 13.46
#